data_AF-A0A6P4E4U2-F1
#
_entry.id   AF-A0A6P4E4U2-F1
#
_cell.length_a   1.000
_cell.length_b   1.000
_cell.length_c   1.000
_cell.angle_alpha   90.00
_cell.angle_beta   90.00
_cell.angle_gamma   90.00
#
_symmetry.space_group_name_H-M   'P 1'
#
loop_
_entity.id
_entity.type
_entity.pdbx_description
1 polymer ?
#
loop_
_entity_poly.entity_id
_entity_poly.type
_entity_poly.pdbx_seq_one_letter_code
_entity_poly.pdbx_strand_id
1 'polypeptide(L)'
;MFVTKILLLSTACVLVGATPQGFGGFGAPQTVEGEDLVKAQEVLQASLTKLDDGEGPHYRISRILSASTQVVAGNKDVYSVELIDNFGATKVCNVDIWSRSWLPNGIQVTFDCPNEPKLVKFHSA
;
A
#
# COMPACT_ATOMS: atom_id res chain seq x y z
N MET A 1 -9.13 -9.83 71.36
CA MET A 1 -8.21 -8.76 70.90
C MET A 1 -8.01 -8.98 69.42
N PHE A 2 -8.76 -8.21 68.62
CA PHE A 2 -8.79 -8.29 67.17
C PHE A 2 -7.80 -7.29 66.56
N VAL A 3 -7.56 -7.45 65.26
CA VAL A 3 -7.02 -6.48 64.29
C VAL A 3 -5.57 -6.74 63.87
N THR A 4 -5.41 -7.64 62.89
CA THR A 4 -4.30 -7.59 61.94
C THR A 4 -4.79 -6.82 60.72
N LYS A 5 -4.24 -5.62 60.49
CA LYS A 5 -4.56 -4.77 59.34
C LYS A 5 -3.84 -5.32 58.10
N ILE A 6 -4.61 -5.89 57.17
CA ILE A 6 -4.12 -6.26 55.84
C ILE A 6 -4.09 -4.98 55.01
N LEU A 7 -2.87 -4.51 54.72
CA LEU A 7 -2.63 -3.37 53.84
C LEU A 7 -2.83 -3.83 52.38
N LEU A 8 -3.95 -3.43 51.77
CA LEU A 8 -4.20 -3.58 50.35
C LEU A 8 -3.34 -2.56 49.59
N LEU A 9 -2.19 -3.01 49.06
CA LEU A 9 -1.45 -2.26 48.04
C LEU A 9 -2.16 -2.43 46.69
N SER A 10 -3.03 -1.49 46.36
CA SER A 10 -3.63 -1.34 45.03
C SER A 10 -2.53 -0.96 44.03
N THR A 11 -1.96 -1.98 43.38
CA THR A 11 -1.01 -1.79 42.29
C THR A 11 -1.81 -1.46 41.04
N ALA A 12 -1.90 -0.16 40.72
CA ALA A 12 -2.46 0.28 39.45
C ALA A 12 -1.48 -0.09 38.33
N CYS A 13 -1.71 -1.21 37.66
CA CYS A 13 -1.10 -1.50 36.37
C CYS A 13 -1.66 -0.49 35.36
N VAL A 14 -0.94 0.61 35.16
CA VAL A 14 -1.16 1.49 34.02
C VAL A 14 -0.77 0.68 32.77
N LEU A 15 -1.78 0.11 32.10
CA LEU A 15 -1.62 -0.45 30.77
C LEU A 15 -1.34 0.74 29.83
N VAL A 16 -0.06 1.06 29.68
CA VAL A 16 0.41 1.87 28.56
C VAL A 16 0.12 1.04 27.32
N GLY A 17 -0.95 1.40 26.61
CA GLY A 17 -1.23 0.88 25.29
C GLY A 17 -0.10 1.30 24.36
N ALA A 18 0.91 0.46 24.23
CA ALA A 18 1.93 0.61 23.21
C ALA A 18 1.23 0.40 21.86
N THR A 19 0.94 1.48 21.13
CA THR A 19 0.73 1.37 19.70
C THR A 19 2.04 0.85 19.12
N PRO A 20 2.08 -0.34 18.50
CA PRO A 20 3.29 -0.82 17.86
C PRO A 20 3.51 0.03 16.61
N GLN A 21 4.13 1.19 16.76
CA GLN A 21 4.81 1.85 15.65
C GLN A 21 5.99 0.94 15.33
N GLY A 22 5.75 0.06 14.37
CA GLY A 22 6.55 -1.13 14.11
C GLY A 22 8.04 -0.82 14.01
N PHE A 23 8.84 -1.63 14.72
CA PHE A 23 10.26 -1.85 14.46
C PHE A 23 10.45 -2.59 13.13
N GLY A 24 9.91 -2.06 12.03
CA GLY A 24 10.25 -2.49 10.69
C GLY A 24 11.59 -1.87 10.33
N GLY A 25 12.64 -2.68 10.14
CA GLY A 25 13.91 -2.18 9.63
C GLY A 25 13.73 -1.44 8.30
N PHE A 26 14.65 -0.52 7.99
CA PHE A 26 14.65 0.17 6.69
C PHE A 26 14.53 -0.85 5.56
N GLY A 27 13.47 -0.73 4.75
CA GLY A 27 13.20 -1.61 3.62
C GLY A 27 12.29 -2.81 3.88
N ALA A 28 11.72 -2.98 5.08
CA ALA A 28 10.59 -3.90 5.26
C ALA A 28 9.31 -3.32 4.61
N PRO A 29 8.43 -4.13 4.00
CA PRO A 29 7.13 -3.64 3.53
C PRO A 29 6.32 -3.08 4.70
N GLN A 30 5.75 -1.90 4.50
CA GLN A 30 4.86 -1.26 5.47
C GLN A 30 3.47 -1.15 4.84
N THR A 31 2.46 -1.69 5.52
CA THR A 31 1.05 -1.47 5.13
C THR A 31 0.72 0.02 5.27
N VAL A 32 0.10 0.59 4.25
CA VAL A 32 -0.36 1.99 4.27
C VAL A 32 -1.83 2.07 4.67
N GLU A 33 -2.12 3.00 5.59
CA GLU A 33 -3.45 3.25 6.14
C GLU A 33 -3.68 4.77 6.28
N GLY A 34 -4.93 5.20 6.47
CA GLY A 34 -5.25 6.61 6.72
C GLY A 34 -4.82 7.55 5.59
N GLU A 35 -4.09 8.62 5.92
CA GLU A 35 -3.61 9.62 4.95
C GLU A 35 -2.64 9.02 3.93
N ASP A 36 -1.81 8.05 4.34
CA ASP A 36 -0.84 7.43 3.44
C ASP A 36 -1.51 6.53 2.40
N LEU A 37 -2.69 5.98 2.71
CA LEU A 37 -3.53 5.28 1.72
C LEU A 37 -4.04 6.24 0.64
N VAL A 38 -4.37 7.49 1.00
CA VAL A 38 -4.79 8.52 0.03
C VAL A 38 -3.63 8.87 -0.91
N LYS A 39 -2.42 9.07 -0.37
CA LYS A 39 -1.21 9.29 -1.17
C LYS A 39 -0.92 8.10 -2.08
N ALA A 40 -1.05 6.88 -1.58
CA ALA A 40 -0.87 5.67 -2.37
C ALA A 40 -1.90 5.61 -3.53
N GLN A 41 -3.15 6.01 -3.29
CA GLN A 41 -4.17 6.12 -4.32
C GLN A 41 -3.81 7.15 -5.38
N GLU A 42 -3.30 8.32 -4.99
CA GLU A 42 -2.85 9.36 -5.92
C GLU A 42 -1.71 8.87 -6.81
N VAL A 43 -0.74 8.14 -6.25
CA VAL A 43 0.38 7.54 -7.00
C VAL A 43 -0.13 6.53 -8.05
N LEU A 44 -1.04 5.64 -7.65
CA LEU A 44 -1.65 4.68 -8.57
C LEU A 44 -2.44 5.40 -9.67
N GLN A 45 -3.27 6.39 -9.29
CA GLN A 45 -4.08 7.15 -10.23
C GLN A 45 -3.22 7.91 -11.24
N ALA A 46 -2.14 8.56 -10.80
CA ALA A 46 -1.21 9.28 -11.67
C ALA A 46 -0.54 8.34 -12.68
N SER A 47 -0.16 7.13 -12.23
CA SER A 47 0.45 6.12 -13.08
C SER A 47 -0.54 5.60 -14.13
N LEU A 48 -1.80 5.35 -13.73
CA LEU A 48 -2.87 4.97 -14.65
C LEU A 48 -3.14 6.07 -15.69
N THR A 49 -3.24 7.34 -15.28
CA THR A 49 -3.44 8.46 -16.21
C THR A 49 -2.31 8.58 -17.22
N LYS A 50 -1.04 8.47 -16.79
CA LYS A 50 0.12 8.49 -17.71
C LYS A 50 0.10 7.33 -18.71
N LEU A 51 -0.40 6.17 -18.29
CA LEU A 51 -0.54 5.00 -19.16
C LEU A 51 -1.72 5.14 -20.12
N ASP A 52 -2.80 5.80 -19.71
CA ASP A 52 -4.00 6.11 -20.51
C ASP A 52 -3.68 7.05 -21.68
N ASP A 53 -2.82 8.04 -21.46
CA ASP A 53 -2.34 8.99 -22.47
C ASP A 53 -1.38 8.35 -23.50
N GLY A 54 -0.88 7.14 -23.23
CA GLY A 54 0.11 6.43 -24.04
C GLY A 54 -0.40 5.10 -24.60
N GLU A 55 0.49 4.10 -24.68
CA GLU A 55 0.14 2.73 -25.10
C GLU A 55 -0.15 1.80 -23.90
N GLY A 56 -0.74 2.33 -22.83
CA GLY A 56 -1.07 1.59 -21.62
C GLY A 56 -2.51 1.05 -21.61
N PRO A 57 -2.86 0.23 -20.60
CA PRO A 57 -4.24 -0.21 -20.43
C PRO A 57 -5.12 0.92 -19.90
N HIS A 58 -6.35 1.01 -20.41
CA HIS A 58 -7.37 1.93 -19.91
C HIS A 58 -8.06 1.33 -18.68
N TYR A 59 -7.46 1.53 -17.50
CA TYR A 59 -8.01 1.09 -16.21
C TYR A 59 -8.42 2.28 -15.33
N ARG A 60 -9.51 2.10 -14.58
CA ARG A 60 -9.96 3.06 -13.57
C ARG A 60 -10.02 2.39 -12.19
N ILE A 61 -9.65 3.13 -11.15
CA ILE A 61 -9.74 2.64 -9.77
C ILE A 61 -11.21 2.66 -9.34
N SER A 62 -11.76 1.50 -8.97
CA SER A 62 -13.05 1.42 -8.25
C SER A 62 -12.81 1.57 -6.75
N ARG A 63 -11.91 0.74 -6.20
CA ARG A 63 -11.62 0.70 -4.76
C ARG A 63 -10.24 0.09 -4.50
N ILE A 64 -9.46 0.70 -3.60
CA ILE A 64 -8.25 0.07 -3.06
C ILE A 64 -8.64 -0.80 -1.86
N LEU A 65 -8.26 -2.08 -1.89
CA LEU A 65 -8.52 -3.03 -0.80
C LEU A 65 -7.39 -3.01 0.23
N SER A 66 -6.15 -2.96 -0.25
CA SER A 66 -4.96 -2.80 0.58
C SER A 66 -3.83 -2.21 -0.26
N ALA A 67 -2.89 -1.56 0.41
CA ALA A 67 -1.65 -1.13 -0.20
C ALA A 67 -0.48 -1.27 0.79
N SER A 68 0.72 -1.42 0.26
CA SER A 68 1.95 -1.42 1.04
C SER A 68 3.07 -0.76 0.26
N THR A 69 4.00 -0.14 0.99
CA THR A 69 5.19 0.52 0.43
C THR A 69 6.44 -0.12 0.99
N GLN A 70 7.45 -0.29 0.15
CA GLN A 70 8.75 -0.84 0.51
C GLN A 70 9.87 -0.04 -0.15
N VAL A 71 10.88 0.33 0.63
CA VAL A 71 12.13 0.89 0.08
C VAL A 71 13.02 -0.26 -0.37
N VAL A 72 13.43 -0.23 -1.63
CA VAL A 72 14.31 -1.21 -2.28
C VAL A 72 15.42 -0.46 -3.03
N ALA A 73 15.85 -0.94 -4.20
CA ALA A 73 16.51 -0.08 -5.19
C ALA A 73 15.48 0.89 -5.81
N GLY A 74 14.96 1.81 -4.99
CA GLY A 74 13.87 2.73 -5.31
C GLY A 74 12.71 2.56 -4.34
N ASN A 75 11.51 2.90 -4.77
CA ASN A 75 10.29 2.69 -4.01
C ASN A 75 9.42 1.66 -4.73
N LYS A 76 8.98 0.64 -4.01
CA LYS A 76 8.02 -0.35 -4.50
C LYS A 76 6.71 -0.18 -3.74
N ASP A 77 5.66 0.17 -4.47
CA ASP A 77 4.30 0.21 -3.96
C ASP A 77 3.52 -0.99 -4.52
N VAL A 78 2.83 -1.72 -3.65
CA VAL A 78 2.05 -2.91 -3.98
C VAL A 78 0.62 -2.67 -3.56
N TYR A 79 -0.31 -2.86 -4.50
CA TYR A 79 -1.73 -2.60 -4.31
C TYR A 79 -2.51 -3.88 -4.55
N SER A 80 -3.48 -4.16 -3.69
CA SER A 80 -4.62 -5.01 -4.04
C SER A 80 -5.80 -4.09 -4.31
N VAL A 81 -6.22 -4.01 -5.57
CA VAL A 81 -7.14 -2.96 -6.04
C VAL A 81 -8.18 -3.54 -6.97
N GLU A 82 -9.41 -3.06 -6.81
CA GLU A 82 -10.50 -3.29 -7.73
C GLU A 82 -10.41 -2.28 -8.89
N LEU A 83 -10.13 -2.78 -10.09
CA LEU A 83 -10.02 -2.00 -11.32
C LEU A 83 -11.24 -2.23 -12.21
N ILE A 84 -11.66 -1.17 -12.89
CA ILE A 84 -12.67 -1.19 -13.94
C ILE A 84 -11.93 -1.08 -15.28
N ASP A 85 -12.17 -2.04 -16.17
CA ASP A 85 -11.59 -2.02 -17.52
C ASP A 85 -12.41 -1.16 -18.50
N ASN A 86 -11.91 -1.04 -19.73
CA ASN A 86 -12.54 -0.26 -20.78
C ASN A 86 -13.95 -0.76 -21.17
N PHE A 87 -14.27 -2.03 -20.87
CA PHE A 87 -15.60 -2.60 -21.12
C PHE A 87 -16.54 -2.41 -19.93
N GLY A 88 -16.07 -1.75 -18.86
CA GLY A 88 -16.82 -1.55 -17.62
C GLY A 88 -16.81 -2.78 -16.70
N ALA A 89 -16.02 -3.81 -17.00
CA ALA A 89 -15.93 -4.99 -16.15
C ALA A 89 -14.99 -4.70 -14.98
N THR A 90 -15.46 -5.08 -13.79
CA THR A 90 -14.74 -4.88 -12.53
C THR A 90 -13.99 -6.14 -12.14
N LYS A 91 -12.71 -6.01 -11.79
CA LYS A 91 -11.86 -7.13 -11.38
C LYS A 91 -10.88 -6.70 -10.29
N VAL A 92 -10.54 -7.61 -9.37
CA VAL A 92 -9.51 -7.37 -8.36
C VAL A 92 -8.16 -7.79 -8.93
N CYS A 93 -7.21 -6.86 -9.01
CA CYS A 93 -5.85 -7.10 -9.47
C CYS A 93 -4.84 -6.77 -8.38
N ASN A 94 -3.69 -7.43 -8.45
CA ASN A 94 -2.50 -6.96 -7.76
C ASN A 94 -1.72 -6.06 -8.71
N VAL A 95 -1.44 -4.84 -8.28
CA VAL A 95 -0.68 -3.87 -9.07
C VAL A 95 0.60 -3.54 -8.32
N ASP A 96 1.75 -3.71 -8.98
CA ASP A 96 3.05 -3.33 -8.45
C ASP A 96 3.57 -2.11 -9.20
N ILE A 97 3.92 -1.05 -8.49
CA ILE A 97 4.61 0.13 -9.02
C ILE A 97 6.02 0.15 -8.47
N TRP A 98 7.02 0.03 -9.33
CA TRP A 98 8.42 0.19 -8.95
C TRP A 98 8.98 1.49 -9.54
N SER A 99 9.18 2.45 -8.66
CA SER A 99 9.69 3.78 -8.97
C SER A 99 11.20 3.86 -8.78
N ARG A 100 11.90 4.21 -9.86
CA ARG A 100 13.34 4.51 -9.91
C ARG A 100 13.55 5.84 -10.60
N SER A 101 13.28 6.94 -9.91
CA SER A 101 13.26 8.29 -10.49
C SER A 101 14.56 8.75 -11.15
N TRP A 102 15.69 8.07 -10.92
CA TRP A 102 16.97 8.33 -11.57
C TRP A 102 17.13 7.67 -12.95
N LEU A 103 16.18 6.84 -13.40
CA LEU A 103 16.20 6.20 -14.72
C LEU A 103 15.22 6.88 -15.69
N PRO A 104 15.55 6.98 -16.98
CA PRO A 104 14.57 7.32 -18.01
C PRO A 104 13.51 6.22 -18.07
N ASN A 105 12.23 6.61 -18.12
CA ASN A 105 11.10 5.67 -17.97
C ASN A 105 11.22 4.80 -16.70
N GLY A 106 11.68 5.41 -15.62
CA GLY A 106 12.03 4.74 -14.38
C GLY A 106 10.85 4.21 -13.57
N ILE A 107 9.61 4.44 -13.99
CA ILE A 107 8.42 3.88 -13.35
C ILE A 107 7.99 2.64 -14.13
N GLN A 108 8.02 1.48 -13.46
CA GLN A 108 7.47 0.25 -13.97
C GLN A 108 6.15 -0.03 -13.25
N VAL A 109 5.09 -0.30 -14.00
CA VAL A 109 3.78 -0.70 -13.49
C VAL A 109 3.50 -2.11 -13.97
N THR A 110 3.27 -3.04 -13.06
CA THR A 110 2.92 -4.43 -13.36
C THR A 110 1.50 -4.71 -12.89
N PHE A 111 0.64 -5.14 -13.80
CA PHE A 111 -0.71 -5.58 -13.52
C PHE A 111 -0.76 -7.10 -13.51
N ASP A 112 -1.16 -7.67 -12.39
CA ASP A 112 -1.41 -9.10 -12.19
C ASP A 112 -2.91 -9.29 -11.89
N CYS A 113 -3.67 -9.48 -12.97
CA CYS A 113 -5.12 -9.65 -12.93
C CYS A 113 -5.49 -11.14 -13.14
N PRO A 114 -6.56 -11.63 -12.51
CA PRO A 114 -6.95 -13.03 -12.60
C PRO A 114 -7.33 -13.43 -14.03
N ASN A 115 -6.86 -14.60 -14.47
CA ASN A 115 -7.11 -15.17 -15.81
C ASN A 115 -6.55 -14.36 -16.99
N GLU A 116 -5.62 -13.44 -16.71
CA GLU A 116 -4.94 -12.64 -17.72
C GLU A 116 -3.42 -12.81 -17.60
N PRO A 117 -2.65 -12.70 -18.70
CA PRO A 117 -1.21 -12.65 -18.61
C PRO A 117 -0.77 -11.37 -17.88
N LYS A 118 0.30 -11.47 -17.09
CA LYS A 118 0.88 -10.30 -16.42
C LYS A 118 1.26 -9.23 -17.44
N LEU A 119 0.78 -8.01 -17.21
CA LEU A 119 1.04 -6.88 -18.09
C LEU A 119 2.05 -5.94 -17.42
N VAL A 120 3.19 -5.71 -18.06
CA VAL A 120 4.22 -4.79 -17.58
C VAL A 120 4.28 -3.58 -18.50
N LYS A 121 4.19 -2.38 -17.93
CA LYS A 121 4.29 -1.11 -18.63
C LYS A 121 5.31 -0.19 -17.96
N PHE A 122 5.83 0.75 -18.72
CA PHE A 122 6.80 1.72 -18.24
C PHE A 122 6.35 3.12 -18.61
N HIS A 123 6.60 4.09 -17.73
CA HIS A 123 6.42 5.50 -18.03
C HIS A 123 7.47 6.34 -17.30
N SER A 124 7.59 7.61 -17.68
CA SER A 124 8.47 8.55 -16.99
C SER A 124 7.95 8.87 -15.59
N ALA A 125 8.88 9.18 -14.68
CA ALA A 125 8.57 9.67 -13.33
C ALA A 125 7.69 10.94 -13.39
#